data_AF-A0A849TQI9-F1
#
_entry.id   AF-A0A849TQI9-F1
#
_cell.length_a   1.000
_cell.length_b   1.000
_cell.length_c   1.000
_cell.angle_alpha   90.00
_cell.angle_beta   90.00
_cell.angle_gamma   90.00
#
_symmetry.space_group_name_H-M   'P 1'
#
loop_
_entity.id
_entity.type
_entity.pdbx_description
1 polymer ?
#
loop_
_entity_poly.entity_id
_entity_poly.type
_entity_poly.pdbx_seq_one_letter_code
_entity_poly.pdbx_strand_id
1 'polypeptide(L)'
;LISVTIDPKHDGPQQLREYAQRFQIAPGLRHGWVFVTGEPRELKKLLSAFKSETSQPASHSNILWIGNEPQQRWTRTAAFNTPHHVTQLVREIVR
;
A
#
# COMPACT_ATOMS: atom_id res chain seq x y z
N LEU A 1 5.15 -5.74 3.54
CA LEU A 1 4.19 -5.10 2.62
C LEU A 1 3.09 -4.44 3.43
N ILE A 2 2.68 -3.22 3.04
CA ILE A 2 1.58 -2.49 3.67
C ILE A 2 0.61 -2.07 2.56
N SER A 3 -0.67 -2.39 2.73
CA SER A 3 -1.76 -1.92 1.89
C SER A 3 -2.58 -0.91 2.66
N VAL A 4 -2.62 0.33 2.18
CA VAL A 4 -3.37 1.44 2.80
C VAL A 4 -4.67 1.62 2.03
N THR A 5 -5.82 1.65 2.70
CA THR A 5 -7.08 2.00 2.02
C THR A 5 -7.06 3.46 1.55
N ILE A 6 -7.67 3.71 0.39
CA ILE A 6 -7.96 5.06 -0.10
C ILE A 6 -9.37 5.55 0.29
N ASP A 7 -10.19 4.67 0.91
CA ASP A 7 -11.56 4.95 1.30
C ASP A 7 -11.85 4.49 2.75
N PRO A 8 -11.26 5.18 3.76
CA PRO A 8 -11.41 4.81 5.16
C PRO A 8 -12.84 4.92 5.69
N LYS A 9 -13.76 5.56 4.95
CA LYS A 9 -15.18 5.65 5.35
C LYS A 9 -15.91 4.32 5.17
N HIS A 10 -15.47 3.49 4.22
CA HIS A 10 -16.07 2.20 3.91
C HIS A 10 -15.16 1.03 4.29
N ASP A 11 -13.84 1.22 4.24
CA ASP A 11 -12.85 0.20 4.55
C ASP A 11 -12.39 0.27 6.00
N GLY A 12 -13.28 -0.08 6.93
CA GLY A 12 -12.94 -0.22 8.35
C GLY A 12 -12.14 -1.50 8.66
N PRO A 13 -11.69 -1.69 9.91
CA PRO A 13 -10.92 -2.88 10.29
C PRO A 13 -11.66 -4.20 10.04
N GLN A 14 -12.98 -4.22 10.19
CA GLN A 14 -13.78 -5.40 9.90
C GLN A 14 -13.82 -5.70 8.40
N GLN A 15 -14.09 -4.71 7.56
CA GLN A 15 -14.16 -4.86 6.10
C GLN A 15 -12.82 -5.32 5.53
N LEU A 16 -11.70 -4.78 6.04
CA LEU A 16 -10.36 -5.21 5.64
C LEU A 16 -10.06 -6.67 6.05
N ARG A 17 -10.57 -7.14 7.20
CA ARG A 17 -10.45 -8.55 7.60
C ARG A 17 -11.27 -9.46 6.69
N GLU A 18 -12.51 -9.08 6.38
CA GLU A 18 -13.37 -9.81 5.46
C GLU A 18 -12.77 -9.86 4.04
N TYR A 19 -12.17 -8.77 3.58
CA TYR A 19 -11.41 -8.73 2.34
C TYR A 19 -10.25 -9.73 2.36
N ALA A 20 -9.41 -9.70 3.39
CA ALA A 20 -8.29 -10.61 3.52
C ALA A 20 -8.74 -12.08 3.54
N GLN A 21 -9.82 -12.40 4.25
CA GLN A 21 -10.41 -13.75 4.28
C GLN A 21 -10.91 -14.19 2.91
N ARG A 22 -11.62 -13.32 2.18
CA ARG A 22 -12.14 -13.62 0.83
C ARG A 22 -11.03 -14.04 -0.14
N PHE A 23 -9.87 -13.40 -0.03
CA PHE A 23 -8.70 -13.68 -0.87
C PHE A 23 -7.69 -14.64 -0.22
N GLN A 24 -8.05 -15.28 0.89
CA GLN A 24 -7.21 -16.25 1.61
C GLN A 24 -5.83 -15.68 1.99
N ILE A 25 -5.78 -14.39 2.29
CA ILE A 25 -4.58 -13.70 2.73
C ILE A 25 -4.48 -13.84 4.25
N ALA A 26 -3.30 -14.16 4.75
CA ALA A 26 -3.01 -14.09 6.19
C ALA A 26 -2.44 -12.68 6.51
N PRO A 27 -3.25 -11.73 6.99
CA PRO A 27 -2.75 -10.38 7.28
C PRO A 27 -1.99 -10.36 8.61
N GLY A 28 -1.25 -9.29 8.84
CA GLY A 28 -0.56 -8.99 10.09
C GLY A 28 0.95 -9.03 9.97
N LEU A 29 1.62 -8.39 10.94
CA LEU A 29 3.08 -8.21 10.94
C LEU A 29 3.83 -9.55 10.89
N ARG A 30 3.31 -10.59 11.55
CA ARG A 30 3.91 -11.94 11.55
C ARG A 30 3.93 -12.59 10.16
N HIS A 31 3.04 -12.19 9.26
CA HIS A 31 2.93 -12.73 7.91
C HIS A 31 3.57 -11.82 6.86
N GLY A 32 4.11 -10.67 7.26
CA GLY A 32 4.79 -9.74 6.35
C GLY A 32 3.87 -8.88 5.47
N TRP A 33 2.54 -8.97 5.61
CA TRP A 33 1.58 -8.14 4.89
C TRP A 33 0.49 -7.60 5.81
N VAL A 34 0.39 -6.27 5.94
CA VAL A 34 -0.62 -5.60 6.78
C VAL A 34 -1.55 -4.75 5.91
N PHE A 35 -2.84 -4.78 6.22
CA PHE A 35 -3.84 -3.84 5.71
C PHE A 35 -4.09 -2.78 6.77
N VAL A 36 -4.08 -1.50 6.38
CA VAL A 36 -4.25 -0.39 7.30
C VAL A 36 -5.37 0.55 6.86
N THR A 37 -6.12 1.01 7.84
CA THR A 37 -7.16 2.04 7.76
C THR A 37 -7.04 2.95 8.98
N GLY A 38 -7.85 4.00 9.08
CA GLY A 38 -7.84 4.89 10.23
C GLY A 38 -8.64 6.17 9.99
N GLU A 39 -8.35 7.17 10.82
CA GLU A 39 -9.02 8.46 10.73
C GLU A 39 -8.83 9.12 9.34
N PRO A 40 -9.91 9.59 8.68
CA PRO A 40 -9.81 10.16 7.34
C PRO A 40 -8.79 11.30 7.20
N ARG A 41 -8.60 12.10 8.26
CA ARG A 41 -7.60 13.19 8.27
C ARG A 41 -6.17 12.67 8.24
N GLU A 42 -5.88 11.58 8.96
CA GLU A 42 -4.55 11.00 9.01
C GLU A 42 -4.23 10.23 7.72
N LEU A 43 -5.20 9.49 7.17
CA LEU A 43 -5.02 8.85 5.86
C LEU A 43 -4.83 9.87 4.75
N LYS A 44 -5.55 11.00 4.79
CA LYS A 44 -5.34 12.09 3.82
C LYS A 44 -3.88 12.55 3.83
N LYS A 45 -3.32 12.89 4.99
CA LYS A 45 -1.91 13.31 5.13
C LYS A 45 -0.95 12.26 4.56
N LEU A 46 -1.16 10.99 4.90
CA LEU A 46 -0.34 9.88 4.41
C LEU A 46 -0.41 9.76 2.88
N LEU A 47 -1.61 9.72 2.31
CA LEU A 47 -1.81 9.59 0.86
C LEU A 47 -1.25 10.79 0.10
N SER A 48 -1.36 12.02 0.63
CA SER A 48 -0.74 13.22 0.03
C SER A 48 0.78 13.10 -0.01
N ALA A 49 1.43 12.60 1.06
CA ALA A 49 2.88 12.41 1.10
C ALA A 49 3.38 11.43 0.02
N PHE A 50 2.56 10.42 -0.30
CA PHE A 50 2.82 9.43 -1.36
C PHE A 50 2.21 9.80 -2.72
N LYS A 51 1.71 11.04 -2.89
CA LYS A 51 1.05 11.52 -4.13
C LYS A 51 -0.05 10.58 -4.64
N SER A 52 -0.77 9.96 -3.72
CA SER A 52 -1.81 8.96 -3.97
C SER A 52 -3.20 9.42 -3.49
N GLU A 53 -3.32 10.69 -3.07
CA GLU A 53 -4.60 11.29 -2.71
C GLU A 53 -5.52 11.39 -3.93
N THR A 54 -6.79 11.06 -3.74
CA THR A 54 -7.83 11.20 -4.77
C THR A 54 -9.12 11.71 -4.13
N SER A 55 -9.87 12.55 -4.86
CA SER A 55 -11.23 12.96 -4.47
C SER A 55 -12.28 11.91 -4.84
N GLN A 56 -11.92 10.95 -5.71
CA GLN A 56 -12.77 9.86 -6.16
C GLN A 56 -12.05 8.52 -5.95
N PRO A 57 -12.45 7.73 -4.95
CA PRO A 57 -11.90 6.41 -4.68
C PRO A 57 -11.79 5.51 -5.92
N ALA A 58 -12.77 5.54 -6.80
CA ALA A 58 -12.79 4.74 -8.04
C ALA A 58 -11.69 5.13 -9.06
N SER A 59 -11.14 6.33 -8.93
CA SER A 59 -10.14 6.90 -9.86
C SER A 59 -8.72 6.87 -9.26
N HIS A 60 -8.48 6.04 -8.25
CA HIS A 60 -7.15 5.93 -7.63
C HIS A 60 -6.11 5.38 -8.60
N SER A 61 -4.87 5.87 -8.48
CA SER A 61 -3.75 5.34 -9.26
C SER A 61 -3.27 4.01 -8.70
N ASN A 62 -2.81 3.11 -9.57
CA ASN A 62 -2.30 1.79 -9.21
C ASN A 62 -0.81 1.83 -8.85
N ILE A 63 -0.39 2.73 -7.95
CA ILE A 63 1.02 2.92 -7.61
C ILE A 63 1.47 1.92 -6.53
N LEU A 64 2.61 1.28 -6.75
CA LEU A 64 3.37 0.56 -5.73
C LEU A 64 4.61 1.37 -5.34
N TRP A 65 4.67 1.80 -4.08
CA TRP A 65 5.87 2.42 -3.51
C TRP A 65 6.80 1.34 -2.94
N ILE A 66 8.10 1.52 -3.17
CA ILE A 66 9.16 0.62 -2.71
C ILE A 66 10.22 1.48 -2.01
N GLY A 67 10.48 1.20 -0.74
CA GLY A 67 11.36 2.00 0.09
C GLY A 67 12.39 1.16 0.84
N ASN A 68 13.59 1.71 0.95
CA ASN A 68 14.66 1.30 1.85
C ASN A 68 14.99 2.50 2.74
N GLU A 69 14.34 2.57 3.90
CA GLU A 69 14.44 3.69 4.82
C GLU A 69 15.86 3.85 5.41
N PRO A 70 16.57 2.79 5.86
CA PRO A 70 17.95 2.93 6.32
C PRO A 70 18.90 3.58 5.31
N GLN A 71 18.68 3.37 4.02
CA GLN A 71 19.46 4.00 2.94
C GLN A 71 18.82 5.29 2.40
N GLN A 72 17.64 5.69 2.90
CA GLN A 72 16.84 6.82 2.41
C GLN A 72 16.50 6.73 0.91
N ARG A 73 16.34 5.51 0.39
CA ARG A 73 16.07 5.28 -1.05
C ARG A 73 14.63 4.88 -1.26
N TRP A 74 13.94 5.61 -2.13
CA TRP A 74 12.55 5.34 -2.49
C TRP A 74 12.39 5.34 -4.00
N THR A 75 11.59 4.41 -4.50
CA THR A 75 11.15 4.37 -5.89
C THR A 75 9.67 3.96 -5.94
N ARG A 76 9.06 4.08 -7.12
CA ARG A 76 7.69 3.66 -7.34
C ARG A 76 7.51 3.08 -8.74
N THR A 77 6.53 2.22 -8.88
CA THR A 77 6.17 1.59 -10.16
C THR A 77 4.66 1.34 -10.21
N ALA A 78 4.12 0.93 -11.36
CA ALA A 78 2.73 0.49 -11.46
C ALA A 78 2.59 -0.90 -10.81
N ALA A 79 1.55 -1.12 -10.01
CA ALA A 79 1.30 -2.36 -9.29
C ALA A 79 1.03 -3.56 -10.22
N PHE A 80 0.66 -3.31 -11.48
CA PHE A 80 0.46 -4.34 -12.50
C PHE A 80 1.74 -4.73 -13.24
N ASN A 81 2.89 -4.11 -12.93
CA ASN A 81 4.15 -4.55 -13.51
C ASN A 81 4.53 -5.96 -13.03
N THR A 82 5.34 -6.63 -13.83
CA THR A 82 5.71 -8.03 -13.58
C THR A 82 6.48 -8.17 -12.27
N PRO A 83 6.37 -9.34 -11.59
CA PRO A 83 7.18 -9.62 -10.40
C PRO A 83 8.68 -9.43 -10.65
N HIS A 84 9.17 -9.81 -11.84
CA HIS A 84 10.56 -9.60 -12.24
C HIS A 84 10.95 -8.11 -12.15
N HIS A 85 10.16 -7.22 -12.75
CA HIS A 85 10.42 -5.78 -12.68
C HIS A 85 10.45 -5.25 -11.24
N VAL A 86 9.48 -5.67 -10.41
CA VAL A 86 9.45 -5.28 -8.99
C VAL A 86 10.69 -5.76 -8.24
N THR A 87 11.14 -7.00 -8.46
CA THR A 87 12.35 -7.52 -7.81
C THR A 87 13.63 -6.80 -8.25
N GLN A 88 13.70 -6.33 -9.50
CA GLN A 88 14.82 -5.49 -9.96
C GLN A 88 14.87 -4.17 -9.20
N LEU A 89 13.74 -3.47 -9.06
CA LEU A 89 13.65 -2.23 -8.31
C LEU A 89 14.04 -2.42 -6.83
N VAL A 90 13.59 -3.51 -6.20
CA VAL A 90 13.99 -3.84 -4.81
C VAL A 90 15.51 -4.03 -4.73
N ARG A 91 16.12 -4.79 -5.64
CA ARG A 91 17.57 -5.00 -5.66
C ARG A 91 18.34 -3.70 -5.90
N GLU A 92 17.81 -2.81 -6.72
CA GLU A 92 18.43 -1.52 -7.00
C GLU A 92 18.50 -0.66 -5.75
N ILE A 93 17.45 -0.61 -4.94
CA ILE A 93 17.38 0.26 -3.75
C ILE A 93 17.98 -0.34 -2.47
N VAL A 94 18.43 -1.59 -2.50
CA VAL A 94 19.09 -2.28 -1.37
C VAL A 94 20.62 -2.24 -1.48
N ARG A 95 21.15 -1.93 -2.67
CA ARG A 95 22.59 -1.67 -2.87
C ARG A 95 23.01 -0.40 -2.12
#